data_AF-A0ABD5A2X0-F1
#
_entry.id   AF-A0ABD5A2X0-F1
#
_cell.length_a   1.000
_cell.length_b   1.000
_cell.length_c   1.000
_cell.angle_alpha   90.00
_cell.angle_beta   90.00
_cell.angle_gamma   90.00
#
_symmetry.space_group_name_H-M   'P 1'
#
loop_
_entity.id
_entity.type
_entity.pdbx_description
1 polymer ?
#
loop_
_entity_poly.entity_id
_entity_poly.type
_entity_poly.pdbx_seq_one_letter_code
_entity_poly.pdbx_strand_id
1 'polypeptide(L)'
;MKKNQKVWLSLTTLIVGIVFTVITYFSTTFASKPIAVITDNHIQDTLINKTKDNYENKDEVRQQILHLKIISGKYRGKRFVVTNTYSPSQAVSQKYRPHQRVIVSFIKEKPKLVEPKRDWVVVLSMFLTISLIILITGKQASLLLISMILNSIIFYFVIKNDIKENGTKIFLVYGIATILFTFISLIIVQGFNQKMLVTLVATLLGVFVSFGIFYLVMRLTHERGIDYEAVDYATQDPRALFLSQTILGVLGAVMDEATDIVSSLYALAKHKVDLTFKELFLSGRTLGQEIMGPLINVLVLIFMAEALPMTILYLRDNNTLVYTFKYTLSLGVIQSLSSAIGIVLTVIFATLASSVFLKNKKIEEAAK
;
A
#
# COMPACT_ATOMS: atom_id res chain seq x y z
N MET A 1 -24.22 -18.22 -3.16
CA MET A 1 -23.82 -18.91 -1.91
C MET A 1 -24.81 -18.49 -0.84
N LYS A 2 -25.49 -19.43 -0.15
CA LYS A 2 -26.50 -19.08 0.88
C LYS A 2 -25.84 -18.28 2.01
N LYS A 3 -26.55 -17.35 2.67
CA LYS A 3 -26.01 -16.50 3.76
C LYS A 3 -25.24 -17.33 4.80
N ASN A 4 -25.82 -18.46 5.21
CA ASN A 4 -25.20 -19.36 6.18
C ASN A 4 -23.88 -19.98 5.68
N GLN A 5 -23.74 -20.25 4.38
CA GLN A 5 -22.50 -20.78 3.81
C GLN A 5 -21.36 -19.75 3.81
N LYS A 6 -21.65 -18.45 3.65
CA LYS A 6 -20.63 -17.39 3.74
C LYS A 6 -20.08 -17.28 5.15
N VAL A 7 -20.97 -17.29 6.14
CA VAL A 7 -20.60 -17.23 7.56
C VAL A 7 -19.75 -18.44 7.95
N TRP A 8 -20.18 -19.65 7.57
CA TRP A 8 -19.40 -20.86 7.81
C TRP A 8 -18.03 -20.81 7.16
N LEU A 9 -17.94 -20.42 5.88
CA LEU A 9 -16.66 -20.33 5.16
C LEU A 9 -15.72 -19.29 5.78
N SER A 10 -16.26 -18.15 6.22
CA SER A 10 -15.50 -17.12 6.95
C SER A 10 -14.96 -17.68 8.26
N LEU A 11 -15.81 -18.29 9.10
CA LEU A 11 -15.41 -18.86 10.38
C LEU A 11 -14.36 -19.95 10.21
N THR A 12 -14.54 -20.85 9.23
CA THR A 12 -13.53 -21.88 8.94
C THR A 12 -12.20 -21.25 8.52
N THR A 13 -12.22 -20.19 7.71
CA THR A 13 -11.00 -19.50 7.28
C THR A 13 -10.29 -18.83 8.47
N LEU A 14 -11.05 -18.25 9.40
CA LEU A 14 -10.50 -17.65 10.61
C LEU A 14 -9.89 -18.71 11.53
N ILE A 15 -10.56 -19.84 11.74
CA ILE A 15 -10.04 -20.96 12.55
C ILE A 15 -8.75 -21.51 11.93
N VAL A 16 -8.76 -21.74 10.62
CA VAL A 16 -7.56 -22.14 9.88
C VAL A 16 -6.45 -21.09 10.06
N GLY A 17 -6.77 -19.81 9.97
CA GLY A 17 -5.84 -18.72 10.22
C GLY A 17 -5.24 -18.72 11.63
N ILE A 18 -6.04 -19.00 12.67
CA ILE A 18 -5.55 -19.15 14.04
C ILE A 18 -4.61 -20.35 14.14
N VAL A 19 -4.96 -21.49 13.53
CA VAL A 19 -4.08 -22.67 13.49
C VAL A 19 -2.76 -22.35 12.78
N PHE A 20 -2.79 -21.69 11.62
CA PHE A 20 -1.59 -21.24 10.91
C PHE A 20 -0.78 -20.22 11.71
N THR A 21 -1.43 -19.35 12.47
CA THR A 21 -0.78 -18.38 13.37
C THR A 21 -0.03 -19.11 14.48
N VAL A 22 -0.66 -20.11 15.10
CA VAL A 22 -0.02 -20.96 16.12
C VAL A 22 1.15 -21.73 15.50
N ILE A 23 0.95 -22.36 14.34
CA ILE A 23 2.01 -23.07 13.61
C ILE A 23 3.16 -22.13 13.29
N THR A 24 2.92 -20.94 12.75
CA THR A 24 3.97 -19.98 12.39
C THR A 24 4.68 -19.45 13.62
N TYR A 25 3.97 -19.16 14.71
CA TYR A 25 4.58 -18.81 16.00
C TYR A 25 5.56 -19.89 16.47
N PHE A 26 5.14 -21.17 16.45
CA PHE A 26 5.95 -22.30 16.89
C PHE A 26 7.02 -22.75 15.89
N SER A 27 6.80 -22.55 14.59
CA SER A 27 7.63 -23.06 13.51
C SER A 27 9.03 -22.49 13.56
N THR A 28 10.00 -23.34 13.27
CA THR A 28 11.42 -22.98 13.23
C THR A 28 12.02 -23.14 11.83
N THR A 29 11.20 -23.61 10.88
CA THR A 29 11.62 -24.14 9.58
C THR A 29 11.63 -23.08 8.48
N PHE A 30 10.72 -22.09 8.56
CA PHE A 30 10.58 -21.05 7.52
C PHE A 30 11.56 -19.88 7.70
N ALA A 31 12.32 -19.84 8.80
CA ALA A 31 13.31 -18.80 9.03
C ALA A 31 14.64 -19.17 8.38
N SER A 32 15.13 -18.34 7.47
CA SER A 32 16.47 -18.45 6.88
C SER A 32 17.59 -18.28 7.92
N LYS A 33 17.27 -17.69 9.07
CA LYS A 33 18.17 -17.47 10.21
C LYS A 33 17.70 -18.25 11.44
N PRO A 34 18.63 -18.70 12.31
CA PRO A 34 18.29 -19.37 13.56
C PRO A 34 17.37 -18.55 14.46
N ILE A 35 16.51 -19.23 15.22
CA ILE A 35 15.58 -18.62 16.17
C ILE A 35 16.03 -18.99 17.60
N ALA A 36 15.94 -18.01 18.49
CA ALA A 36 16.16 -18.16 19.92
C ALA A 36 14.93 -17.72 20.72
N VAL A 37 14.83 -18.20 21.96
CA VAL A 37 13.85 -17.74 22.95
C VAL A 37 14.61 -17.11 24.10
N ILE A 38 14.18 -15.93 24.53
CA ILE A 38 14.65 -15.31 25.78
C ILE A 38 14.10 -16.12 26.95
N THR A 39 14.97 -16.64 27.80
CA THR A 39 14.61 -17.47 28.96
C THR A 39 14.46 -16.67 30.25
N ASP A 40 14.70 -15.36 30.21
CA ASP A 40 14.60 -14.49 31.38
C ASP A 40 13.14 -14.27 31.80
N ASN A 41 12.87 -14.37 33.10
CA ASN A 41 11.62 -13.90 33.72
C ASN A 41 11.67 -12.39 33.94
N HIS A 42 12.81 -11.89 34.39
CA HIS A 42 13.12 -10.47 34.54
C HIS A 42 14.42 -10.15 33.82
N ILE A 43 14.33 -9.25 32.84
CA ILE A 43 15.50 -8.79 32.07
C ILE A 43 16.16 -7.66 32.85
N GLN A 44 17.45 -7.81 33.16
CA GLN A 44 18.24 -6.75 33.75
C GLN A 44 18.42 -5.62 32.73
N ASP A 45 17.93 -4.42 33.06
CA ASP A 45 17.89 -3.25 32.18
C ASP A 45 18.63 -2.09 32.87
N THR A 46 19.84 -1.77 32.39
CA THR A 46 20.73 -0.77 33.00
C THR A 46 20.94 0.43 32.09
N LEU A 47 20.92 1.63 32.65
CA LEU A 47 21.29 2.85 31.92
C LEU A 47 22.81 2.87 31.72
N ILE A 48 23.28 2.92 30.47
CA ILE A 48 24.71 2.96 30.12
C ILE A 48 25.16 4.39 29.93
N ASN A 49 24.37 5.17 29.18
CA ASN A 49 24.75 6.51 28.79
C ASN A 49 23.53 7.42 28.86
N LYS A 50 23.78 8.67 29.25
CA LYS A 50 22.81 9.75 29.24
C LYS A 50 23.46 10.95 28.62
N THR A 51 23.04 11.29 27.42
CA THR A 51 23.55 12.42 26.67
C THR A 51 22.51 13.52 26.63
N LYS A 52 22.98 14.76 26.68
CA LYS A 52 22.18 15.92 26.34
C LYS A 52 22.79 16.55 25.10
N ASP A 53 21.97 16.89 24.13
CA ASP A 53 22.42 17.69 22.99
C ASP A 53 22.44 19.19 23.34
N ASN A 54 22.83 20.01 22.36
CA ASN A 54 22.88 21.47 22.49
C ASN A 54 21.48 22.13 22.64
N TYR A 55 20.40 21.37 22.46
CA TYR A 55 19.00 21.80 22.57
C TYR A 55 18.33 21.24 23.84
N GLU A 56 19.11 20.74 24.79
CA GLU A 56 18.66 20.09 26.02
C GLU A 56 17.82 18.82 25.82
N ASN A 57 17.78 18.25 24.60
CA ASN A 57 17.16 16.96 24.38
C ASN A 57 17.97 15.89 25.13
N LYS A 58 17.27 15.12 25.97
CA LYS A 58 17.86 14.02 26.73
C LYS A 58 17.72 12.75 25.94
N ASP A 59 18.85 12.16 25.56
CA ASP A 59 18.87 10.80 25.03
C ASP A 59 19.51 9.86 26.05
N GLU A 60 19.00 8.64 26.07
CA GLU A 60 19.41 7.61 27.00
C GLU A 60 19.73 6.34 26.21
N VAL A 61 20.85 5.71 26.53
CA VAL A 61 21.22 4.41 25.98
C VAL A 61 21.16 3.41 27.10
N ARG A 62 20.35 2.37 26.92
CA ARG A 62 20.09 1.33 27.91
C ARG A 62 20.61 -0.02 27.42
N GLN A 63 21.06 -0.85 28.35
CA GLN A 63 21.55 -2.20 28.11
C GLN A 63 20.57 -3.21 28.67
N GLN A 64 20.33 -4.28 27.92
CA GLN A 64 19.65 -5.48 28.40
C GLN A 64 20.60 -6.66 28.31
N ILE A 65 20.77 -7.39 29.40
CA ILE A 65 21.45 -8.69 29.40
C ILE A 65 20.37 -9.76 29.20
N LEU A 66 20.50 -10.53 28.12
CA LEU A 66 19.51 -11.49 27.65
C LEU A 66 20.10 -12.91 27.64
N HIS A 67 19.44 -13.83 28.33
CA HIS A 67 19.74 -15.25 28.28
C HIS A 67 18.90 -15.90 27.18
N LEU A 68 19.57 -16.37 26.14
CA LEU A 68 18.96 -16.96 24.96
C LEU A 68 19.12 -18.47 24.98
N LYS A 69 18.04 -19.19 24.66
CA LYS A 69 18.08 -20.61 24.29
C LYS A 69 17.79 -20.74 22.79
N ILE A 70 18.75 -21.28 22.04
CA ILE A 70 18.59 -21.49 20.60
C ILE A 70 17.62 -22.66 20.37
N ILE A 71 16.59 -22.44 19.57
CA ILE A 71 15.57 -23.46 19.27
C ILE A 71 15.62 -23.99 17.83
N SER A 72 16.39 -23.35 16.95
CA SER A 72 16.58 -23.75 15.54
C SER A 72 18.03 -23.65 15.07
N GLY A 73 18.39 -24.39 14.02
CA GLY A 73 19.71 -24.35 13.37
C GLY A 73 20.82 -25.13 14.09
N LYS A 74 22.08 -24.90 13.67
CA LYS A 74 23.29 -25.64 14.11
C LYS A 74 23.50 -25.64 15.63
N TYR A 75 23.09 -24.57 16.31
CA TYR A 75 23.31 -24.38 17.75
C TYR A 75 22.08 -24.74 18.59
N ARG A 76 21.11 -25.49 18.06
CA ARG A 76 19.88 -25.88 18.77
C ARG A 76 20.17 -26.50 20.13
N GLY A 77 19.45 -26.05 21.15
CA GLY A 77 19.59 -26.49 22.54
C GLY A 77 20.64 -25.72 23.35
N LYS A 78 21.61 -25.06 22.69
CA LYS A 78 22.64 -24.28 23.39
C LYS A 78 22.09 -22.99 23.97
N ARG A 79 22.66 -22.57 25.09
CA ARG A 79 22.36 -21.31 25.77
C ARG A 79 23.47 -20.30 25.53
N PHE A 80 23.11 -19.05 25.33
CA PHE A 80 24.03 -17.95 25.15
C PHE A 80 23.56 -16.75 25.96
N VAL A 81 24.51 -15.92 26.40
CA VAL A 81 24.21 -14.61 26.97
C VAL A 81 24.52 -13.57 25.90
N VAL A 82 23.56 -12.72 25.60
CA VAL A 82 23.69 -11.64 24.62
C VAL A 82 23.30 -10.33 25.27
N THR A 83 24.08 -9.31 24.96
CA THR A 83 23.80 -7.95 25.39
C THR A 83 23.10 -7.21 24.25
N ASN A 84 21.92 -6.67 24.53
CA ASN A 84 21.22 -5.74 23.64
C ASN A 84 21.40 -4.31 24.15
N THR A 85 21.72 -3.38 23.25
CA THR A 85 21.79 -1.96 23.57
C THR A 85 20.70 -1.25 22.78
N TYR A 86 19.87 -0.46 23.44
CA TYR A 86 18.75 0.22 22.81
C TYR A 86 18.51 1.61 23.41
N SER A 87 17.98 2.52 22.61
CA SER A 87 17.49 3.82 23.05
C SER A 87 15.99 3.74 23.34
N PRO A 88 15.45 4.42 24.37
CA PRO A 88 14.01 4.40 24.68
C PRO A 88 13.09 4.77 23.51
N SER A 89 13.56 5.61 22.59
CA SER A 89 12.85 5.98 21.36
C SER A 89 12.54 4.78 20.46
N GLN A 90 13.38 3.73 20.51
CA GLN A 90 13.28 2.53 19.69
C GLN A 90 13.17 2.79 18.17
N ALA A 91 13.66 3.94 17.70
CA ALA A 91 13.58 4.33 16.29
C ALA A 91 14.45 3.42 15.40
N VAL A 92 15.69 3.15 15.83
CA VAL A 92 16.66 2.30 15.12
C VAL A 92 17.10 1.06 15.92
N SER A 93 16.65 0.97 17.18
CA SER A 93 16.94 -0.13 18.10
C SER A 93 15.65 -0.61 18.76
N GLN A 94 15.64 -1.78 19.40
CA GLN A 94 14.39 -2.30 19.98
C GLN A 94 14.62 -2.88 21.37
N LYS A 95 13.63 -2.68 22.25
CA LYS A 95 13.59 -3.29 23.57
C LYS A 95 13.01 -4.71 23.46
N TYR A 96 13.70 -5.68 24.06
CA TYR A 96 13.21 -7.06 24.15
C TYR A 96 12.46 -7.33 25.45
N ARG A 97 11.57 -8.32 25.40
CA ARG A 97 10.68 -8.71 26.50
C ARG A 97 10.97 -10.15 26.97
N PRO A 98 10.65 -10.48 28.25
CA PRO A 98 10.68 -11.85 28.75
C PRO A 98 9.94 -12.84 27.83
N HIS A 99 10.47 -14.05 27.68
CA HIS A 99 9.86 -15.14 26.88
C HIS A 99 9.66 -14.85 25.39
N GLN A 100 10.20 -13.75 24.87
CA GLN A 100 10.04 -13.38 23.48
C GLN A 100 10.92 -14.24 22.57
N ARG A 101 10.36 -14.62 21.42
CA ARG A 101 11.10 -15.30 20.35
C ARG A 101 11.80 -14.28 19.47
N VAL A 102 13.05 -14.52 19.15
CA VAL A 102 13.92 -13.60 18.43
C VAL A 102 14.69 -14.33 17.33
N ILE A 103 14.89 -13.65 16.21
CA ILE A 103 15.75 -14.11 15.12
C ILE A 103 17.18 -13.68 15.45
N VAL A 104 18.11 -14.62 15.35
CA VAL A 104 19.53 -14.39 15.63
C VAL A 104 20.37 -14.75 14.41
N SER A 105 21.44 -13.99 14.18
CA SER A 105 22.51 -14.35 13.25
C SER A 105 23.75 -14.76 14.03
N PHE A 106 24.63 -15.58 13.45
CA PHE A 106 25.90 -15.94 14.07
C PHE A 106 27.04 -15.28 13.28
N ILE A 107 27.86 -14.50 13.98
CA ILE A 107 29.08 -13.89 13.43
C ILE A 107 30.24 -14.39 14.28
N LYS A 108 31.20 -15.09 13.69
CA LYS A 108 32.33 -15.72 14.42
C LYS A 108 31.86 -16.53 15.64
N GLU A 109 30.86 -17.38 15.43
CA GLU A 109 30.22 -18.25 16.46
C GLU A 109 29.51 -17.54 17.62
N LYS A 110 29.45 -16.20 17.63
CA LYS A 110 28.69 -15.43 18.62
C LYS A 110 27.30 -15.06 18.06
N PRO A 111 26.21 -15.28 18.82
CA PRO A 111 24.88 -14.87 18.39
C PRO A 111 24.72 -13.35 18.47
N LYS A 112 24.19 -12.76 17.40
CA LYS A 112 23.77 -11.36 17.30
C LYS A 112 22.25 -11.31 17.12
N LEU A 113 21.59 -10.48 17.90
CA LEU A 113 20.15 -10.23 17.76
C LEU A 113 19.89 -9.47 16.46
N VAL A 114 18.91 -9.94 15.69
CA VAL A 114 18.49 -9.30 14.43
C VAL A 114 17.18 -8.58 14.66
N GLU A 115 16.13 -9.33 14.95
CA GLU A 115 14.78 -8.79 15.12
C GLU A 115 13.90 -9.74 15.93
N PRO A 116 12.83 -9.25 16.56
CA PRO A 116 11.81 -10.11 17.14
C PRO A 116 11.08 -10.92 16.08
N LYS A 117 10.72 -12.15 16.42
CA LYS A 117 9.89 -12.99 15.55
C LYS A 117 8.44 -12.47 15.55
N ARG A 118 8.03 -11.82 14.45
CA ARG A 118 6.72 -11.17 14.27
C ARG A 118 5.92 -11.66 13.04
N ASP A 119 6.45 -12.64 12.32
CA ASP A 119 5.82 -13.29 11.17
C ASP A 119 4.38 -13.76 11.46
N TRP A 120 4.13 -14.31 12.65
CA TRP A 120 2.81 -14.75 13.09
C TRP A 120 1.77 -13.62 13.15
N VAL A 121 2.18 -12.37 13.46
CA VAL A 121 1.27 -11.21 13.52
C VAL A 121 0.78 -10.88 12.12
N VAL A 122 1.68 -10.90 11.13
CA VAL A 122 1.34 -10.65 9.72
C VAL A 122 0.37 -11.72 9.21
N VAL A 123 0.64 -12.99 9.54
CA VAL A 123 -0.22 -14.12 9.19
C VAL A 123 -1.62 -13.95 9.80
N LEU A 124 -1.70 -13.63 11.09
CA LEU A 124 -2.98 -13.42 11.78
C LEU A 124 -3.77 -12.28 11.13
N SER A 125 -3.15 -11.11 10.93
CA SER A 125 -3.79 -9.96 10.29
C SER A 125 -4.25 -10.28 8.87
N MET A 126 -3.45 -11.03 8.11
CA MET A 126 -3.81 -11.45 6.74
C MET A 126 -5.04 -12.35 6.73
N PHE A 127 -5.08 -13.40 7.57
CA PHE A 127 -6.22 -14.30 7.65
C PHE A 127 -7.48 -13.62 8.18
N LEU A 128 -7.33 -12.67 9.12
CA LEU A 128 -8.43 -11.85 9.61
C LEU A 128 -9.05 -11.04 8.47
N THR A 129 -8.23 -10.33 7.69
CA THR A 129 -8.68 -9.56 6.53
C THR A 129 -9.36 -10.45 5.49
N ILE A 130 -8.76 -11.58 5.14
CA ILE A 130 -9.35 -12.55 4.20
C ILE A 130 -10.71 -13.06 4.70
N SER A 131 -10.81 -13.38 6.00
CA SER A 131 -12.07 -13.82 6.60
C SER A 131 -13.17 -12.76 6.45
N LEU A 132 -12.84 -11.49 6.72
CA LEU A 132 -13.80 -10.39 6.58
C LEU A 132 -14.23 -10.17 5.12
N ILE A 133 -13.30 -10.26 4.16
CA ILE A 133 -13.63 -10.18 2.73
C ILE A 133 -14.55 -11.34 2.32
N ILE A 134 -14.30 -12.56 2.78
CA ILE A 134 -15.17 -13.71 2.50
C ILE A 134 -16.57 -13.53 3.11
N LEU A 135 -16.65 -12.97 4.32
CA LEU A 135 -17.92 -12.73 5.01
C LEU A 135 -18.84 -11.81 4.19
N ILE A 136 -18.29 -10.72 3.66
CA ILE A 136 -19.03 -9.72 2.88
C ILE A 136 -19.25 -10.24 1.44
N THR A 137 -18.16 -10.52 0.73
CA THR A 137 -18.14 -10.72 -0.73
C THR A 137 -18.41 -12.18 -1.13
N GLY A 138 -18.22 -13.15 -0.23
CA GLY A 138 -18.43 -14.58 -0.50
C GLY A 138 -17.44 -15.14 -1.53
N LYS A 139 -17.92 -15.89 -2.54
CA LYS A 139 -17.06 -16.56 -3.53
C LYS A 139 -16.17 -15.59 -4.33
N GLN A 140 -16.65 -14.37 -4.54
CA GLN A 140 -15.89 -13.31 -5.24
C GLN A 140 -14.65 -12.86 -4.46
N ALA A 141 -14.55 -13.15 -3.15
CA ALA A 141 -13.34 -12.90 -2.38
C ALA A 141 -12.09 -13.56 -2.98
N SER A 142 -12.25 -14.76 -3.55
CA SER A 142 -11.14 -15.47 -4.19
C SER A 142 -10.54 -14.69 -5.37
N LEU A 143 -11.38 -14.06 -6.20
CA LEU A 143 -10.94 -13.25 -7.33
C LEU A 143 -10.19 -12.00 -6.87
N LEU A 144 -10.68 -11.33 -5.81
CA LEU A 144 -10.01 -10.17 -5.22
C LEU A 144 -8.60 -10.54 -4.72
N LEU A 145 -8.48 -11.66 -4.01
CA LEU A 145 -7.18 -12.13 -3.49
C LEU A 145 -6.23 -12.54 -4.61
N ILE A 146 -6.73 -13.23 -5.63
CA ILE A 146 -5.94 -13.59 -6.81
C ILE A 146 -5.42 -12.33 -7.50
N SER A 147 -6.28 -11.31 -7.69
CA SER A 147 -5.89 -10.03 -8.28
C SER A 147 -4.78 -9.35 -7.46
N MET A 148 -4.93 -9.25 -6.14
CA MET A 148 -3.92 -8.65 -5.26
C MET A 148 -2.57 -9.38 -5.32
N ILE A 149 -2.58 -10.72 -5.30
CA ILE A 149 -1.36 -11.53 -5.40
C ILE A 149 -0.69 -11.34 -6.75
N LEU A 150 -1.46 -11.37 -7.84
CA LEU A 150 -0.93 -11.22 -9.19
C LEU A 150 -0.33 -9.83 -9.41
N ASN A 151 -1.00 -8.77 -8.95
CA ASN A 151 -0.45 -7.42 -8.96
C ASN A 151 0.84 -7.31 -8.14
N SER A 152 0.91 -7.95 -6.97
CA SER A 152 2.13 -7.97 -6.15
C SER A 152 3.30 -8.67 -6.88
N ILE A 153 3.01 -9.77 -7.58
CA ILE A 153 4.00 -10.49 -8.40
C ILE A 153 4.47 -9.62 -9.56
N ILE A 154 3.55 -8.96 -10.28
CA ILE A 154 3.89 -8.05 -11.38
C ILE A 154 4.76 -6.90 -10.85
N PHE A 155 4.38 -6.29 -9.73
CA PHE A 155 5.14 -5.20 -9.12
C PHE A 155 6.56 -5.63 -8.75
N TYR A 156 6.73 -6.84 -8.19
CA TYR A 156 8.05 -7.42 -7.95
C TYR A 156 8.87 -7.56 -9.24
N PHE A 157 8.28 -8.04 -10.34
CA PHE A 157 8.97 -8.16 -11.62
C PHE A 157 9.30 -6.80 -12.25
N VAL A 158 8.42 -5.81 -12.09
CA VAL A 158 8.64 -4.42 -12.52
C VAL A 158 9.85 -3.84 -11.80
N ILE A 159 9.92 -3.94 -10.47
CA ILE A 159 11.09 -3.50 -9.68
C ILE A 159 12.35 -4.26 -10.11
N LYS A 160 12.26 -5.59 -10.27
CA LYS A 160 13.40 -6.39 -10.71
C LYS A 160 13.91 -5.97 -12.09
N ASN A 161 13.02 -5.57 -13.00
CA ASN A 161 13.37 -5.06 -14.31
C ASN A 161 14.02 -3.66 -14.22
N ASP A 162 13.45 -2.78 -13.39
CA ASP A 162 13.96 -1.44 -13.15
C ASP A 162 15.40 -1.46 -12.59
N ILE A 163 15.66 -2.34 -11.62
CA ILE A 163 17.00 -2.58 -11.06
C ILE A 163 17.99 -3.07 -12.13
N LYS A 164 17.54 -3.93 -13.08
CA LYS A 164 18.40 -4.41 -14.18
C LYS A 164 18.78 -3.33 -15.17
N GLU A 165 17.86 -2.42 -15.48
CA GLU A 165 18.09 -1.28 -16.39
C GLU A 165 18.78 -0.10 -15.67
N ASN A 166 19.18 -0.27 -14.41
CA ASN A 166 19.84 0.71 -13.55
C ASN A 166 19.12 2.07 -13.51
N GLY A 167 17.78 2.06 -13.55
CA GLY A 167 16.97 3.28 -13.48
C GLY A 167 17.02 4.18 -14.72
N THR A 168 17.47 3.72 -15.88
CA THR A 168 17.53 4.55 -17.10
C THR A 168 16.17 4.79 -17.76
N LYS A 169 15.17 3.93 -17.50
CA LYS A 169 13.84 3.97 -18.12
C LYS A 169 12.70 3.87 -17.10
N ILE A 170 12.91 4.38 -15.88
CA ILE A 170 11.97 4.29 -14.74
C ILE A 170 10.55 4.68 -15.19
N PHE A 171 10.37 5.88 -15.75
CA PHE A 171 9.06 6.38 -16.16
C PHE A 171 8.35 5.46 -17.19
N LEU A 172 9.08 4.95 -18.16
CA LEU A 172 8.52 4.06 -19.19
C LEU A 172 8.10 2.72 -18.57
N VAL A 173 8.96 2.13 -17.73
CA VAL A 173 8.70 0.87 -17.05
C VAL A 173 7.43 0.96 -16.19
N TYR A 174 7.31 2.01 -15.37
CA TYR A 174 6.13 2.21 -14.53
C TYR A 174 4.89 2.65 -15.32
N GLY A 175 5.05 3.40 -16.42
CA GLY A 175 3.93 3.73 -17.32
C GLY A 175 3.32 2.50 -18.00
N ILE A 176 4.15 1.54 -18.44
CA ILE A 176 3.67 0.25 -18.96
C ILE A 176 3.05 -0.57 -17.83
N ALA A 177 3.68 -0.57 -16.64
CA ALA A 177 3.15 -1.28 -15.48
C ALA A 177 1.74 -0.79 -15.11
N THR A 178 1.46 0.52 -15.18
CA THR A 178 0.12 1.10 -14.97
C THR A 178 -0.92 0.47 -15.89
N ILE A 179 -0.62 0.32 -17.18
CA ILE A 179 -1.55 -0.31 -18.14
C ILE A 179 -1.78 -1.78 -17.77
N LEU A 180 -0.70 -2.51 -17.45
CA LEU A 180 -0.76 -3.91 -17.07
C LEU A 180 -1.55 -4.14 -15.78
N PHE A 181 -1.30 -3.35 -14.73
CA PHE A 181 -2.04 -3.41 -13.46
C PHE A 181 -3.52 -3.17 -13.68
N THR A 182 -3.88 -2.14 -14.45
CA THR A 182 -5.27 -1.83 -14.75
C THR A 182 -5.95 -2.99 -15.47
N PHE A 183 -5.34 -3.47 -16.56
CA PHE A 183 -5.92 -4.54 -17.38
C PHE A 183 -6.12 -5.83 -16.59
N ILE A 184 -5.09 -6.28 -15.87
CA ILE A 184 -5.10 -7.54 -15.11
C ILE A 184 -6.07 -7.47 -13.93
N SER A 185 -6.12 -6.34 -13.23
CA SER A 185 -7.05 -6.17 -12.12
C SER A 185 -8.49 -6.17 -12.60
N LEU A 186 -8.80 -5.42 -13.65
CA LEU A 186 -10.16 -5.30 -14.17
C LEU A 186 -10.65 -6.63 -14.79
N ILE A 187 -9.81 -7.37 -15.52
CA ILE A 187 -10.21 -8.65 -16.11
C ILE A 187 -10.50 -9.71 -15.04
N ILE A 188 -9.73 -9.74 -13.94
CA ILE A 188 -9.94 -10.71 -12.85
C ILE A 188 -11.20 -10.36 -12.05
N VAL A 189 -11.41 -9.08 -11.74
CA VAL A 189 -12.49 -8.65 -10.85
C VAL A 189 -13.82 -8.53 -11.59
N GLN A 190 -13.84 -7.94 -12.79
CA GLN A 190 -15.07 -7.69 -13.55
C GLN A 190 -15.34 -8.74 -14.64
N GLY A 191 -14.35 -9.56 -14.99
CA GLY A 191 -14.42 -10.50 -16.12
C GLY A 191 -14.24 -9.81 -17.48
N PHE A 192 -14.05 -10.60 -18.53
CA PHE A 192 -13.93 -10.07 -19.89
C PHE A 192 -15.31 -9.74 -20.48
N ASN A 193 -15.75 -8.50 -20.31
CA ASN A 193 -17.03 -8.00 -20.82
C ASN A 193 -16.93 -6.52 -21.24
N GLN A 194 -18.02 -5.99 -21.82
CA GLN A 194 -18.08 -4.60 -22.26
C GLN A 194 -17.92 -3.61 -21.10
N LYS A 195 -18.47 -3.94 -19.92
CA LYS A 195 -18.32 -3.11 -18.73
C LYS A 195 -16.85 -2.93 -18.37
N MET A 196 -16.07 -4.01 -18.36
CA MET A 196 -14.64 -4.02 -18.11
C MET A 196 -13.88 -3.16 -19.13
N LEU A 197 -14.18 -3.29 -20.42
CA LEU A 197 -13.55 -2.48 -21.48
C LEU A 197 -13.86 -0.99 -21.31
N VAL A 198 -15.10 -0.64 -20.97
CA VAL A 198 -15.50 0.75 -20.69
C VAL A 198 -14.76 1.28 -19.46
N THR A 199 -14.67 0.51 -18.38
CA THR A 199 -13.89 0.90 -17.19
C THR A 199 -12.41 1.06 -17.52
N LEU A 200 -11.83 0.16 -18.33
CA LEU A 200 -10.43 0.23 -18.75
C LEU A 200 -10.14 1.52 -19.52
N VAL A 201 -10.96 1.85 -20.53
CA VAL A 201 -10.80 3.07 -21.33
C VAL A 201 -10.95 4.31 -20.45
N ALA A 202 -11.97 4.35 -19.58
CA ALA A 202 -12.17 5.46 -18.66
C ALA A 202 -10.98 5.65 -17.70
N THR A 203 -10.44 4.55 -17.16
CA THR A 203 -9.29 4.57 -16.24
C THR A 203 -8.03 5.06 -16.96
N LEU A 204 -7.71 4.50 -18.13
CA LEU A 204 -6.51 4.90 -18.88
C LEU A 204 -6.59 6.37 -19.34
N LEU A 205 -7.76 6.83 -19.80
CA LEU A 205 -7.96 8.24 -20.12
C LEU A 205 -7.82 9.11 -18.87
N GLY A 206 -8.45 8.73 -17.76
CA GLY A 206 -8.34 9.45 -16.49
C GLY A 206 -6.91 9.58 -16.01
N VAL A 207 -6.12 8.50 -16.05
CA VAL A 207 -4.72 8.49 -15.62
C VAL A 207 -3.83 9.29 -16.57
N PHE A 208 -3.84 9.00 -17.87
CA PHE A 208 -2.89 9.62 -18.80
C PHE A 208 -3.22 11.07 -19.11
N VAL A 209 -4.50 11.46 -19.16
CA VAL A 209 -4.87 12.86 -19.39
C VAL A 209 -4.58 13.71 -18.16
N SER A 210 -4.90 13.23 -16.95
CA SER A 210 -4.60 13.96 -15.72
C SER A 210 -3.09 14.09 -15.49
N PHE A 211 -2.34 13.00 -15.69
CA PHE A 211 -0.88 13.03 -15.64
C PHE A 211 -0.30 13.94 -16.74
N GLY A 212 -0.90 13.95 -17.93
CA GLY A 212 -0.50 14.86 -19.01
C GLY A 212 -0.70 16.34 -18.66
N ILE A 213 -1.83 16.70 -18.03
CA ILE A 213 -2.09 18.05 -17.52
C ILE A 213 -1.08 18.40 -16.42
N PHE A 214 -0.86 17.49 -15.48
CA PHE A 214 0.12 17.65 -14.42
C PHE A 214 1.53 17.91 -14.97
N TYR A 215 1.98 17.07 -15.91
CA TYR A 215 3.28 17.21 -16.57
C TYR A 215 3.39 18.51 -17.39
N LEU A 216 2.30 18.94 -18.03
CA LEU A 216 2.25 20.22 -18.73
C LEU A 216 2.43 21.40 -17.77
N VAL A 217 1.75 21.38 -16.63
CA VAL A 217 1.90 22.41 -15.58
C VAL A 217 3.34 22.46 -15.09
N MET A 218 3.95 21.31 -14.81
CA MET A 218 5.36 21.22 -14.41
C MET A 218 6.31 21.82 -15.46
N ARG A 219 6.09 21.51 -16.76
CA ARG A 219 6.87 22.08 -17.86
C ARG A 219 6.72 23.60 -17.95
N LEU A 220 5.50 24.12 -17.81
CA LEU A 220 5.23 25.56 -17.87
C LEU A 220 5.85 26.32 -16.69
N THR A 221 5.80 25.75 -15.49
CA THR A 221 6.43 26.35 -14.30
C THR A 221 7.94 26.13 -14.25
N HIS A 222 8.52 25.43 -15.23
CA HIS A 222 9.92 25.01 -15.23
C HIS A 222 10.30 24.26 -13.95
N GLU A 223 9.34 23.50 -13.40
CA GLU A 223 9.51 22.69 -12.18
C GLU A 223 9.94 23.51 -10.95
N ARG A 224 9.72 24.84 -10.99
CA ARG A 224 10.05 25.74 -9.88
C ARG A 224 9.25 25.38 -8.64
N GLY A 225 9.96 25.15 -7.53
CA GLY A 225 9.36 24.80 -6.24
C GLY A 225 9.19 23.30 -6.01
N ILE A 226 9.66 22.44 -6.92
CA ILE A 226 9.69 20.99 -6.74
C ILE A 226 11.09 20.58 -6.31
N ASP A 227 11.22 20.14 -5.06
CA ASP A 227 12.49 19.69 -4.49
C ASP A 227 12.60 18.16 -4.59
N TYR A 228 13.07 17.66 -5.72
CA TYR A 228 13.26 16.21 -5.95
C TYR A 228 14.27 15.56 -5.00
N GLU A 229 15.13 16.37 -4.38
CA GLU A 229 16.08 15.92 -3.34
C GLU A 229 15.35 15.39 -2.10
N ALA A 230 14.08 15.74 -1.90
CA ALA A 230 13.24 15.21 -0.84
C ALA A 230 12.67 13.81 -1.15
N VAL A 231 12.97 13.21 -2.31
CA VAL A 231 12.62 11.81 -2.57
C VAL A 231 13.56 10.91 -1.76
N ASP A 232 13.03 10.36 -0.68
CA ASP A 232 13.79 9.50 0.24
C ASP A 232 14.48 8.34 -0.48
N TYR A 233 15.78 8.18 -0.21
CA TYR A 233 16.62 7.08 -0.73
C TYR A 233 16.68 6.97 -2.26
N ALA A 234 16.34 8.04 -3.00
CA ALA A 234 16.53 8.09 -4.44
C ALA A 234 18.02 8.11 -4.80
N THR A 235 18.56 6.94 -5.13
CA THR A 235 19.97 6.81 -5.57
C THR A 235 20.14 7.07 -7.06
N GLN A 236 19.07 6.93 -7.87
CA GLN A 236 19.06 7.13 -9.32
C GLN A 236 17.82 7.94 -9.71
N ASP A 237 18.01 8.95 -10.58
CA ASP A 237 17.00 9.85 -11.16
C ASP A 237 15.76 10.13 -10.25
N PRO A 238 15.91 10.97 -9.22
CA PRO A 238 14.82 11.33 -8.29
C PRO A 238 13.59 11.89 -9.00
N ARG A 239 13.79 12.60 -10.12
CA ARG A 239 12.71 13.17 -10.92
C ARG A 239 11.88 12.07 -11.59
N ALA A 240 12.53 11.09 -12.24
CA ALA A 240 11.81 9.99 -12.88
C ALA A 240 11.11 9.08 -11.85
N LEU A 241 11.70 8.88 -10.67
CA LEU A 241 11.05 8.18 -9.55
C LEU A 241 9.79 8.91 -9.10
N PHE A 242 9.87 10.22 -8.87
CA PHE A 242 8.72 11.03 -8.45
C PHE A 242 7.58 10.99 -9.48
N LEU A 243 7.89 11.12 -10.78
CA LEU A 243 6.90 11.02 -11.85
C LEU A 243 6.25 9.62 -11.89
N SER A 244 7.02 8.57 -11.61
CA SER A 244 6.54 7.19 -11.59
C SER A 244 5.69 6.87 -10.35
N GLN A 245 6.06 7.39 -9.19
CA GLN A 245 5.22 7.36 -7.98
C GLN A 245 3.91 8.11 -8.22
N THR A 246 3.97 9.26 -8.89
CA THR A 246 2.78 10.07 -9.18
C THR A 246 1.82 9.34 -10.11
N ILE A 247 2.27 8.76 -11.23
CA ILE A 247 1.37 8.04 -12.15
C ILE A 247 0.74 6.79 -11.50
N LEU A 248 1.49 6.07 -10.65
CA LEU A 248 0.94 4.95 -9.88
C LEU A 248 -0.05 5.40 -8.80
N GLY A 249 0.22 6.53 -8.13
CA GLY A 249 -0.70 7.12 -7.16
C GLY A 249 -2.02 7.54 -7.79
N VAL A 250 -1.95 8.22 -8.95
CA VAL A 250 -3.12 8.61 -9.74
C VAL A 250 -3.92 7.37 -10.17
N LEU A 251 -3.26 6.32 -10.64
CA LEU A 251 -3.91 5.06 -11.03
C LEU A 251 -4.78 4.48 -9.91
N GLY A 252 -4.27 4.43 -8.68
CA GLY A 252 -4.98 3.83 -7.56
C GLY A 252 -6.35 4.50 -7.31
N ALA A 253 -6.38 5.83 -7.29
CA ALA A 253 -7.61 6.59 -7.08
C ALA A 253 -8.54 6.54 -8.30
N VAL A 254 -7.99 6.72 -9.51
CA VAL A 254 -8.77 6.78 -10.76
C VAL A 254 -9.41 5.44 -11.10
N MET A 255 -8.72 4.32 -10.84
CA MET A 255 -9.25 2.99 -11.16
C MET A 255 -10.46 2.62 -10.29
N ASP A 256 -10.43 2.96 -9.00
CA ASP A 256 -11.54 2.70 -8.07
C ASP A 256 -12.76 3.53 -8.45
N GLU A 257 -12.56 4.84 -8.67
CA GLU A 257 -13.64 5.75 -9.06
C GLU A 257 -14.24 5.43 -10.43
N ALA A 258 -13.40 5.11 -11.43
CA ALA A 258 -13.89 4.67 -12.74
C ALA A 258 -14.71 3.38 -12.61
N THR A 259 -14.29 2.45 -11.75
CA THR A 259 -15.01 1.21 -11.50
C THR A 259 -16.38 1.47 -10.87
N ASP A 260 -16.46 2.36 -9.89
CA ASP A 260 -17.70 2.68 -9.17
C ASP A 260 -18.72 3.39 -10.08
N ILE A 261 -18.28 4.40 -10.84
CA ILE A 261 -19.15 5.14 -11.76
C ILE A 261 -19.65 4.21 -12.87
N VAL A 262 -18.75 3.49 -13.55
CA VAL A 262 -19.13 2.61 -14.66
C VAL A 262 -20.02 1.47 -14.16
N SER A 263 -19.74 0.91 -12.98
CA SER A 263 -20.58 -0.15 -12.38
C SER A 263 -21.99 0.33 -12.08
N SER A 264 -22.11 1.52 -11.51
CA SER A 264 -23.40 2.11 -11.13
C SER A 264 -24.22 2.49 -12.36
N LEU A 265 -23.59 3.12 -13.36
CA LEU A 265 -24.24 3.47 -14.62
C LEU A 265 -24.63 2.25 -15.45
N TYR A 266 -23.80 1.20 -15.45
CA TYR A 266 -24.14 -0.08 -16.07
C TYR A 266 -25.37 -0.73 -15.42
N ALA A 267 -25.44 -0.73 -14.09
CA ALA A 267 -26.61 -1.23 -13.37
C ALA A 267 -27.87 -0.40 -13.68
N LEU A 268 -27.75 0.93 -13.71
CA LEU A 268 -28.85 1.84 -14.05
C LEU A 268 -29.38 1.60 -15.48
N ALA A 269 -28.48 1.49 -16.46
CA ALA A 269 -28.83 1.24 -17.86
C ALA A 269 -29.53 -0.13 -18.06
N LYS A 270 -29.19 -1.11 -17.23
CA LYS A 270 -29.81 -2.44 -17.24
C LYS A 270 -31.25 -2.43 -16.68
N HIS A 271 -31.55 -1.58 -15.71
CA HIS A 271 -32.86 -1.57 -15.03
C HIS A 271 -33.88 -0.61 -15.64
N LYS A 272 -33.47 0.53 -16.19
CA LYS A 272 -34.40 1.53 -16.76
C LYS A 272 -34.43 1.43 -18.29
N VAL A 273 -35.61 1.12 -18.87
CA VAL A 273 -35.81 0.82 -20.30
C VAL A 273 -35.52 2.04 -21.18
N ASP A 274 -36.15 3.18 -20.91
CA ASP A 274 -35.98 4.43 -21.66
C ASP A 274 -34.99 5.38 -20.99
N LEU A 275 -33.69 5.11 -21.17
CA LEU A 275 -32.64 5.97 -20.62
C LEU A 275 -31.99 6.80 -21.72
N THR A 276 -32.04 8.13 -21.59
CA THR A 276 -31.42 9.02 -22.57
C THR A 276 -29.95 9.30 -22.23
N PHE A 277 -29.15 9.71 -23.22
CA PHE A 277 -27.76 10.13 -22.99
C PHE A 277 -27.67 11.22 -21.92
N LYS A 278 -28.56 12.22 -21.97
CA LYS A 278 -28.59 13.34 -21.03
C LYS A 278 -28.87 12.86 -19.59
N GLU A 279 -29.80 11.93 -19.42
CA GLU A 279 -30.10 11.33 -18.12
C GLU A 279 -28.94 10.49 -17.58
N LEU A 280 -28.29 9.67 -18.43
CA LEU A 280 -27.11 8.90 -18.02
C LEU A 280 -25.97 9.83 -17.60
N PHE A 281 -25.75 10.88 -18.39
CA PHE A 281 -24.69 11.85 -18.14
C PHE A 281 -24.92 12.63 -16.86
N LEU A 282 -26.15 13.11 -16.63
CA LEU A 282 -26.52 13.77 -15.38
C LEU A 282 -26.38 12.83 -14.19
N SER A 283 -26.84 11.59 -14.31
CA SER A 283 -26.73 10.59 -13.24
C SER A 283 -25.27 10.28 -12.89
N GLY A 284 -24.42 10.11 -13.91
CA GLY A 284 -22.98 9.85 -13.71
C GLY A 284 -22.26 11.03 -13.07
N ARG A 285 -22.61 12.25 -13.48
CA ARG A 285 -22.09 13.47 -12.86
C ARG A 285 -22.55 13.59 -11.40
N THR A 286 -23.82 13.36 -11.09
CA THR A 286 -24.33 13.40 -9.71
C THR A 286 -23.62 12.37 -8.84
N LEU A 287 -23.47 11.13 -9.33
CA LEU A 287 -22.78 10.08 -8.60
C LEU A 287 -21.30 10.42 -8.37
N GLY A 288 -20.61 10.94 -9.39
CA GLY A 288 -19.25 11.43 -9.25
C GLY A 288 -19.12 12.57 -8.23
N GLN A 289 -20.07 13.51 -8.20
CA GLN A 289 -20.09 14.60 -7.20
C GLN A 289 -20.25 14.08 -5.76
N GLU A 290 -20.99 13.00 -5.57
CA GLU A 290 -21.18 12.37 -4.25
C GLU A 290 -19.93 11.65 -3.74
N ILE A 291 -19.15 11.02 -4.63
CA ILE A 291 -17.99 10.19 -4.22
C ILE A 291 -16.64 10.92 -4.31
N MET A 292 -16.46 11.87 -5.23
CA MET A 292 -15.16 12.51 -5.48
C MET A 292 -14.62 13.26 -4.26
N GLY A 293 -15.49 13.96 -3.52
CA GLY A 293 -15.12 14.77 -2.36
C GLY A 293 -14.53 13.93 -1.22
N PRO A 294 -15.25 12.90 -0.74
CA PRO A 294 -14.73 11.93 0.23
C PRO A 294 -13.42 11.27 -0.25
N LEU A 295 -13.31 10.87 -1.52
CA LEU A 295 -12.11 10.22 -2.06
C LEU A 295 -10.87 11.15 -2.04
N ILE A 296 -11.02 12.42 -2.45
CA ILE A 296 -9.94 13.42 -2.38
C ILE A 296 -9.49 13.62 -0.93
N ASN A 297 -10.43 13.73 0.02
CA ASN A 297 -10.10 13.91 1.42
C ASN A 297 -9.33 12.71 2.00
N VAL A 298 -9.77 11.49 1.68
CA VAL A 298 -9.06 10.26 2.08
C VAL A 298 -7.63 10.26 1.54
N LEU A 299 -7.43 10.64 0.28
CA LEU A 299 -6.10 10.70 -0.31
C LEU A 299 -5.18 11.70 0.42
N VAL A 300 -5.67 12.92 0.66
CA VAL A 300 -4.91 13.94 1.41
C VAL A 300 -4.57 13.46 2.81
N LEU A 301 -5.51 12.80 3.50
CA LEU A 301 -5.28 12.24 4.84
C LEU A 301 -4.22 11.12 4.84
N ILE A 302 -4.20 10.24 3.83
CA ILE A 302 -3.18 9.19 3.71
C ILE A 302 -1.80 9.82 3.58
N PHE A 303 -1.65 10.80 2.69
CA PHE A 303 -0.39 11.53 2.53
C PHE A 303 0.01 12.27 3.83
N MET A 304 -0.91 13.00 4.46
CA MET A 304 -0.62 13.70 5.72
C MET A 304 -0.17 12.74 6.82
N ALA A 305 -0.76 11.54 6.88
CA ALA A 305 -0.37 10.50 7.83
C ALA A 305 1.03 9.95 7.53
N GLU A 306 1.39 9.78 6.26
CA GLU A 306 2.73 9.35 5.83
C GLU A 306 3.80 10.40 6.20
N ALA A 307 3.53 11.67 5.96
CA ALA A 307 4.44 12.77 6.24
C ALA A 307 4.56 13.12 7.74
N LEU A 308 3.67 12.60 8.59
CA LEU A 308 3.53 12.99 10.00
C LEU A 308 4.82 12.79 10.82
N PRO A 309 5.51 11.63 10.79
CA PRO A 309 6.69 11.41 11.64
C PRO A 309 7.83 12.39 11.34
N MET A 310 8.10 12.61 10.06
CA MET A 310 9.15 13.53 9.61
C MET A 310 8.78 14.99 9.87
N THR A 311 7.50 15.35 9.70
CA THR A 311 7.01 16.72 9.97
C THR A 311 7.19 17.05 11.45
N ILE A 312 6.83 16.13 12.34
CA ILE A 312 7.03 16.32 13.79
C ILE A 312 8.51 16.41 14.13
N LEU A 313 9.35 15.56 13.54
CA LEU A 313 10.80 15.58 13.78
C LEU A 313 11.41 16.94 13.41
N TYR A 314 11.11 17.46 12.21
CA TYR A 314 11.64 18.73 11.74
C TYR A 314 11.18 19.90 12.63
N LEU A 315 9.90 19.95 12.99
CA LEU A 315 9.38 21.00 13.88
C LEU A 315 9.95 20.90 15.28
N ARG A 316 10.21 19.69 15.78
CA ARG A 316 10.84 19.47 17.09
C ARG A 316 12.31 19.93 17.11
N ASP A 317 12.99 19.83 15.97
CA ASP A 317 14.36 20.34 15.79
C ASP A 317 14.41 21.86 15.51
N ASN A 318 13.31 22.58 15.81
CA ASN A 318 13.16 24.03 15.60
C ASN A 318 13.31 24.50 14.14
N ASN A 319 13.07 23.62 13.16
CA ASN A 319 13.00 24.04 11.77
C ASN A 319 11.77 24.93 11.53
N THR A 320 11.89 25.86 10.59
CA THR A 320 10.75 26.72 10.22
C THR A 320 9.64 25.89 9.55
N LEU A 321 8.40 26.35 9.65
CA LEU A 321 7.25 25.74 8.95
C LEU A 321 7.50 25.66 7.43
N VAL A 322 8.10 26.70 6.85
CA VAL A 322 8.41 26.76 5.42
C VAL A 322 9.42 25.68 5.04
N TYR A 323 10.50 25.54 5.82
CA TYR A 323 11.51 24.50 5.57
C TYR A 323 10.95 23.09 5.73
N THR A 324 10.14 22.87 6.77
CA THR A 324 9.47 21.58 7.00
C THR A 324 8.50 21.24 5.86
N PHE A 325 7.70 22.21 5.42
CA PHE A 325 6.79 22.01 4.30
C PHE A 325 7.57 21.64 3.04
N LYS A 326 8.67 22.35 2.76
CA LYS A 326 9.53 22.14 1.61
C LYS A 326 10.05 20.70 1.53
N TYR A 327 10.63 20.18 2.61
CA TYR A 327 11.31 18.88 2.62
C TYR A 327 10.45 17.68 3.03
N THR A 328 9.28 17.89 3.63
CA THR A 328 8.45 16.77 4.09
C THR A 328 7.08 16.71 3.41
N LEU A 329 6.51 17.86 3.02
CA LEU A 329 5.13 17.91 2.54
C LEU A 329 5.01 18.23 1.05
N SER A 330 5.95 19.00 0.48
CA SER A 330 5.84 19.57 -0.87
C SER A 330 5.52 18.52 -1.94
N LEU A 331 6.33 17.46 -2.05
CA LEU A 331 6.15 16.42 -3.07
C LEU A 331 4.82 15.69 -2.93
N GLY A 332 4.42 15.33 -1.72
CA GLY A 332 3.17 14.60 -1.51
C GLY A 332 1.93 15.49 -1.67
N VAL A 333 2.01 16.80 -1.41
CA VAL A 333 0.96 17.76 -1.78
C VAL A 333 0.80 17.81 -3.30
N ILE A 334 1.91 17.93 -4.04
CA ILE A 334 1.91 17.96 -5.50
C ILE A 334 1.31 16.65 -6.07
N GLN A 335 1.70 15.50 -5.54
CA GLN A 335 1.17 14.19 -5.93
C GLN A 335 -0.33 14.05 -5.61
N SER A 336 -0.76 14.53 -4.43
CA SER A 336 -2.17 14.52 -4.03
C SER A 336 -3.03 15.40 -4.93
N LEU A 337 -2.53 16.59 -5.32
CA LEU A 337 -3.19 17.48 -6.28
C LEU A 337 -3.29 16.84 -7.66
N SER A 338 -2.22 16.21 -8.15
CA SER A 338 -2.22 15.47 -9.42
C SER A 338 -3.28 14.38 -9.44
N SER A 339 -3.37 13.62 -8.35
CA SER A 339 -4.39 12.57 -8.18
C SER A 339 -5.80 13.14 -8.07
N ALA A 340 -6.00 14.28 -7.40
CA ALA A 340 -7.30 14.95 -7.33
C ALA A 340 -7.77 15.45 -8.71
N ILE A 341 -6.87 15.93 -9.57
CA ILE A 341 -7.18 16.24 -10.98
C ILE A 341 -7.62 14.95 -11.70
N GLY A 342 -6.93 13.84 -11.46
CA GLY A 342 -7.31 12.51 -11.95
C GLY A 342 -8.73 12.13 -11.59
N ILE A 343 -9.08 12.26 -10.30
CA ILE A 343 -10.41 11.95 -9.78
C ILE A 343 -11.50 12.75 -10.52
N VAL A 344 -11.36 14.08 -10.53
CA VAL A 344 -12.34 14.98 -11.16
C VAL A 344 -12.53 14.70 -12.66
N LEU A 345 -11.44 14.44 -13.40
CA LEU A 345 -11.53 14.11 -14.82
C LEU A 345 -12.12 12.73 -15.07
N THR A 346 -11.88 11.79 -14.16
CA THR A 346 -12.41 10.43 -14.25
C THR A 346 -13.93 10.42 -14.21
N VAL A 347 -14.56 11.30 -13.44
CA VAL A 347 -16.03 11.47 -13.46
C VAL A 347 -16.53 11.73 -14.88
N ILE A 348 -15.86 12.62 -15.62
CA ILE A 348 -16.25 12.97 -16.99
C ILE A 348 -16.00 11.78 -17.92
N PHE A 349 -14.80 11.19 -17.89
CA PHE A 349 -14.44 10.10 -18.78
C PHE A 349 -15.24 8.82 -18.53
N ALA A 350 -15.46 8.44 -17.28
CA ALA A 350 -16.27 7.28 -16.90
C ALA A 350 -17.73 7.45 -17.32
N THR A 351 -18.29 8.64 -17.14
CA THR A 351 -19.67 8.96 -17.54
C THR A 351 -19.82 8.95 -19.07
N LEU A 352 -18.90 9.58 -19.80
CA LEU A 352 -18.91 9.59 -21.26
C LEU A 352 -18.70 8.18 -21.83
N ALA A 353 -17.74 7.42 -21.31
CA ALA A 353 -17.48 6.05 -21.75
C ALA A 353 -18.68 5.13 -21.49
N SER A 354 -19.42 5.35 -20.39
CA SER A 354 -20.64 4.60 -20.07
C SER A 354 -21.79 4.82 -21.05
N SER A 355 -21.76 5.87 -21.87
CA SER A 355 -22.76 6.09 -22.92
C SER A 355 -22.80 4.98 -23.97
N VAL A 356 -21.72 4.20 -24.12
CA VAL A 356 -21.66 3.01 -24.97
C VAL A 356 -22.73 1.98 -24.59
N PHE A 357 -23.13 1.91 -23.31
CA PHE A 357 -24.18 1.00 -22.85
C PHE A 357 -25.56 1.34 -23.45
N LEU A 358 -25.82 2.61 -23.76
CA LEU A 358 -27.06 3.02 -24.43
C LEU A 358 -27.08 2.57 -25.90
N LYS A 359 -25.92 2.59 -26.57
CA LYS A 359 -25.79 2.15 -27.97
C LYS A 359 -26.07 0.66 -28.11
N ASN A 360 -25.58 -0.17 -27.19
CA ASN A 360 -25.82 -1.61 -27.25
C ASN A 360 -27.23 -2.04 -26.89
N LYS A 361 -27.90 -1.31 -25.99
CA LYS A 361 -29.31 -1.58 -25.70
C LYS A 361 -30.19 -1.38 -26.95
N LYS A 362 -29.95 -0.31 -27.71
CA LYS A 362 -30.64 -0.06 -28.98
C LYS A 362 -30.34 -1.13 -30.03
N ILE A 363 -29.14 -1.71 -30.03
CA ILE A 363 -28.78 -2.82 -30.92
C ILE A 363 -29.48 -4.12 -30.50
N GLU A 364 -29.57 -4.42 -29.20
CA GLU A 364 -30.33 -5.57 -28.69
C GLU A 364 -31.84 -5.44 -28.93
N GLU A 365 -32.40 -4.24 -28.83
CA GLU A 365 -33.81 -3.96 -29.15
C GLU A 365 -34.09 -4.02 -30.66
N ALA A 366 -33.16 -3.58 -31.52
CA ALA A 366 -33.30 -3.67 -32.97
C ALA A 366 -33.09 -5.09 -33.53
N ALA A 367 -32.50 -5.99 -32.74
CA ALA A 367 -32.26 -7.39 -33.10
C ALA A 367 -33.33 -8.37 -32.56
N LYS A 368 -34.28 -7.87 -31.76
CA LYS A 368 -35.49 -8.60 -31.32
C LYS A 368 -36.69 -8.15 -32.16
#